data_AF-A0A355UB00-F1
#
_entry.id   AF-A0A355UB00-F1
#
_cell.length_a   1.000
_cell.length_b   1.000
_cell.length_c   1.000
_cell.angle_alpha   90.00
_cell.angle_beta   90.00
_cell.angle_gamma   90.00
#
_symmetry.space_group_name_H-M   'P 1'
#
loop_
_entity.id
_entity.type
_entity.pdbx_description
1 polymer ?
#
loop_
_entity_poly.entity_id
_entity_poly.type
_entity_poly.pdbx_seq_one_letter_code
_entity_poly.pdbx_strand_id
1 'polypeptide(L)'
;YFCSFYHAADELSMGFKPFLMANGLKQYVAKQQYPNEDDFDGKWGIFDEPFLQFFKNKLSTQQQPWCSGIFTISSHHPYTVPAQHQDLPKGTAEIHQAIGYTDRSLRAFFESARKEEWFANTIFIITADHTSINETYEHQGYRSKYGVPLLIYSELMPAGISNEVKQHIDIFPTVKQLAGIFKQVAMGRSLLDTAPHSAIHYDGTVYTYTNDSLCLQWDGTSLYKLFAYKNDKVDASDLAQTHQKEGDLMLHELKIGLQKYNYRLLNNKFN
;
A
#
# COMPACT_ATOMS: atom_id res chain seq x y z
N TYR A 1 15.94 5.73 -15.26
CA TYR A 1 15.12 6.44 -14.27
C TYR A 1 16.01 6.86 -13.10
N PHE A 2 15.88 8.11 -12.66
CA PHE A 2 16.40 8.53 -11.37
C PHE A 2 15.43 8.06 -10.29
N CYS A 3 15.90 7.26 -9.33
CA CYS A 3 15.04 6.72 -8.27
C CYS A 3 15.37 7.35 -6.93
N SER A 4 14.34 7.86 -6.24
CA SER A 4 14.47 8.48 -4.92
C SER A 4 13.38 8.05 -3.95
N PHE A 5 13.68 8.09 -2.66
CA PHE A 5 12.72 7.81 -1.59
C PHE A 5 12.77 8.90 -0.52
N TYR A 6 11.60 9.39 -0.13
CA TYR A 6 11.41 10.45 0.85
C TYR A 6 10.69 9.87 2.07
N HIS A 7 11.34 9.95 3.23
CA HIS A 7 10.82 9.41 4.48
C HIS A 7 10.65 10.54 5.49
N ALA A 8 9.41 10.78 5.95
CA ALA A 8 9.16 11.87 6.89
C ALA A 8 9.81 11.66 8.27
N ALA A 9 10.24 10.44 8.59
CA ALA A 9 10.88 10.07 9.85
C ALA A 9 12.42 10.00 9.75
N ASP A 10 13.05 9.54 10.83
CA ASP A 10 14.48 9.32 10.93
C ASP A 10 14.99 8.32 9.88
N GLU A 11 16.13 8.63 9.24
CA GLU A 11 16.74 7.76 8.22
C GLU A 11 17.10 6.34 8.69
N LEU A 12 17.28 6.12 9.99
CA LEU A 12 17.55 4.82 10.59
C LEU A 12 16.28 4.04 10.92
N SER A 13 15.11 4.68 10.84
CA SER A 13 13.83 4.04 11.14
C SER A 13 13.50 2.96 10.12
N MET A 14 13.00 1.83 10.62
CA MET A 14 12.48 0.67 9.85
C MET A 14 13.46 0.01 8.86
N GLY A 15 14.72 0.43 8.82
CA GLY A 15 15.73 -0.15 7.92
C GLY A 15 15.53 0.17 6.44
N PHE A 16 14.67 1.14 6.08
CA PHE A 16 14.40 1.49 4.67
C PHE A 16 15.67 1.97 3.95
N LYS A 17 16.45 2.87 4.55
CA LYS A 17 17.68 3.41 3.94
C LYS A 17 18.67 2.31 3.54
N PRO A 18 19.17 1.45 4.45
CA PRO A 18 20.13 0.43 4.07
C PRO A 18 19.56 -0.56 3.04
N PHE A 19 18.29 -0.95 3.18
CA PHE A 19 17.64 -1.88 2.25
C PHE A 19 17.53 -1.28 0.83
N LEU A 20 16.99 -0.07 0.70
CA LEU A 20 16.76 0.56 -0.60
C LEU A 20 18.08 0.92 -1.29
N MET A 21 19.08 1.41 -0.54
CA MET A 21 20.40 1.73 -1.09
C MET A 21 21.12 0.46 -1.57
N ALA A 22 21.03 -0.65 -0.83
CA ALA A 22 21.59 -1.94 -1.26
C ALA A 22 20.93 -2.46 -2.55
N ASN A 23 19.67 -2.06 -2.81
CA ASN A 23 18.92 -2.38 -4.03
C ASN A 23 19.03 -1.30 -5.12
N GLY A 24 20.00 -0.39 -5.01
CA GLY A 24 20.36 0.55 -6.09
C GLY A 24 19.59 1.86 -6.11
N LEU A 25 18.83 2.19 -5.05
CA LEU A 25 18.25 3.53 -4.88
C LEU A 25 19.35 4.60 -4.91
N LYS A 26 19.15 5.67 -5.67
CA LYS A 26 20.17 6.71 -5.88
C LYS A 26 20.11 7.80 -4.82
N GLN A 27 18.92 8.13 -4.34
CA GLN A 27 18.74 9.19 -3.36
C GLN A 27 17.72 8.79 -2.30
N TYR A 28 18.12 8.91 -1.05
CA TYR A 28 17.25 8.73 0.10
C TYR A 28 17.25 10.05 0.90
N VAL A 29 16.08 10.59 1.17
CA VAL A 29 15.89 11.86 1.88
C VAL A 29 14.97 11.60 3.06
N ALA A 30 15.47 11.85 4.26
CA ALA A 30 14.75 11.67 5.50
C ALA A 30 14.47 13.02 6.19
N LYS A 31 13.89 12.95 7.39
CA LYS A 31 13.78 14.10 8.31
C LYS A 31 15.10 14.88 8.43
N GLN A 32 16.26 14.22 8.49
CA GLN A 32 17.55 14.89 8.68
C GLN A 32 17.96 15.83 7.53
N GLN A 33 17.34 15.70 6.36
CA GLN A 33 17.58 16.60 5.22
C GLN A 33 16.45 17.61 5.02
N TYR A 34 15.45 17.61 5.90
CA TYR A 34 14.36 18.59 5.91
C TYR A 34 14.84 19.89 6.59
N PRO A 35 14.63 21.08 5.98
CA PRO A 35 15.29 22.31 6.42
C PRO A 35 14.64 23.01 7.62
N ASN A 36 13.40 22.65 8.00
CA ASN A 36 12.67 23.34 9.06
C ASN A 36 12.35 22.40 10.22
N GLU A 37 13.07 22.50 11.33
CA GLU A 37 12.85 21.61 12.49
C GLU A 37 11.53 21.88 13.21
N ASP A 38 10.93 23.07 13.03
CA ASP A 38 9.65 23.44 13.66
C ASP A 38 8.47 22.60 13.17
N ASP A 39 8.60 21.92 12.02
CA ASP A 39 7.58 21.02 11.48
C ASP A 39 7.68 19.59 12.04
N PHE A 40 8.60 19.33 12.98
CA PHE A 40 8.70 18.05 13.66
C PHE A 40 7.54 17.85 14.65
N ASP A 41 6.89 16.68 14.59
CA ASP A 41 5.77 16.31 15.46
C ASP A 41 6.15 16.11 16.95
N GLY A 42 7.44 16.25 17.29
CA GLY A 42 7.99 16.01 18.61
C GLY A 42 8.23 14.53 18.92
N LYS A 43 7.95 13.60 18.00
CA LYS A 43 8.04 12.15 18.25
C LYS A 43 8.59 11.33 17.09
N TRP A 44 7.93 11.30 15.94
CA TRP A 44 8.25 10.41 14.82
C TRP A 44 8.92 11.12 13.65
N GLY A 45 8.42 12.26 13.22
CA GLY A 45 8.82 12.85 11.96
C GLY A 45 8.22 14.20 11.65
N ILE A 46 8.49 14.68 10.44
CA ILE A 46 7.95 15.93 9.91
C ILE A 46 6.48 15.72 9.56
N PHE A 47 5.62 16.67 9.93
CA PHE A 47 4.20 16.62 9.57
C PHE A 47 3.98 16.50 8.05
N ASP A 48 2.89 15.83 7.65
CA ASP A 48 2.66 15.40 6.27
C ASP A 48 2.54 16.59 5.31
N GLU A 49 1.79 17.64 5.66
CA GLU A 49 1.59 18.81 4.79
C GLU A 49 2.91 19.48 4.39
N PRO A 50 3.76 19.95 5.32
CA PRO A 50 5.05 20.55 4.96
C PRO A 50 5.99 19.56 4.24
N PHE A 51 6.03 18.29 4.67
CA PHE A 51 6.91 17.30 4.04
C PHE A 51 6.51 16.99 2.60
N LEU A 52 5.20 16.91 2.30
CA LEU A 52 4.69 16.74 0.94
C LEU A 52 5.01 17.95 0.05
N GLN A 53 4.96 19.17 0.58
CA GLN A 53 5.38 20.37 -0.18
C GLN A 53 6.88 20.35 -0.48
N PHE A 54 7.70 19.95 0.49
CA PHE A 54 9.13 19.77 0.29
C PHE A 54 9.41 18.68 -0.76
N PHE A 55 8.73 17.54 -0.70
CA PHE A 55 8.84 16.47 -1.68
C PHE A 55 8.50 16.97 -3.09
N LYS A 56 7.35 17.64 -3.27
CA LYS A 56 6.94 18.26 -4.54
C LYS A 56 8.05 19.16 -5.10
N ASN A 57 8.60 20.06 -4.29
CA ASN A 57 9.65 20.98 -4.71
C ASN A 57 10.93 20.24 -5.14
N LYS A 58 11.27 19.14 -4.47
CA LYS A 58 12.43 18.30 -4.86
C LYS A 58 12.19 17.61 -6.20
N LEU A 59 10.99 17.09 -6.46
CA LEU A 59 10.63 16.50 -7.75
C LEU A 59 10.86 17.48 -8.91
N SER A 60 10.51 18.76 -8.74
CA SER A 60 10.71 19.80 -9.76
C SER A 60 12.18 20.06 -10.11
N THR A 61 13.13 19.67 -9.24
CA THR A 61 14.58 19.78 -9.49
C THR A 61 15.25 18.47 -9.90
N GLN A 62 14.53 17.35 -9.88
CA GLN A 62 15.09 16.02 -10.16
C GLN A 62 15.24 15.78 -11.67
N GLN A 63 16.30 15.05 -12.04
CA GLN A 63 16.49 14.63 -13.42
C GLN A 63 15.38 13.68 -13.86
N GLN A 64 14.63 14.08 -14.89
CA GLN A 64 13.63 13.23 -15.54
C GLN A 64 14.28 12.24 -16.53
N PRO A 65 13.70 11.04 -16.72
CA PRO A 65 12.53 10.51 -16.03
C PRO A 65 12.89 9.97 -14.64
N TRP A 66 11.97 10.13 -13.68
CA TRP A 66 12.17 9.69 -12.29
C TRP A 66 11.08 8.71 -11.82
N CYS A 67 11.41 7.96 -10.77
CA CYS A 67 10.49 7.12 -10.00
C CYS A 67 10.74 7.41 -8.52
N SER A 68 9.79 8.09 -7.87
CA SER A 68 9.97 8.63 -6.53
C SER A 68 8.90 8.11 -5.58
N GLY A 69 9.33 7.60 -4.43
CA GLY A 69 8.43 7.22 -3.34
C GLY A 69 8.46 8.24 -2.20
N ILE A 70 7.32 8.43 -1.53
CA ILE A 70 7.19 9.19 -0.29
C ILE A 70 6.47 8.35 0.75
N PHE A 71 6.95 8.38 1.99
CA PHE A 71 6.37 7.72 3.15
C PHE A 71 6.01 8.76 4.21
N THR A 72 4.70 8.99 4.36
CA THR A 72 4.08 9.91 5.32
C THR A 72 4.12 9.35 6.75
N ILE A 73 3.84 10.17 7.76
CA ILE A 73 4.02 9.77 9.18
C ILE A 73 2.93 10.27 10.12
N SER A 74 2.16 11.30 9.75
CA SER A 74 1.29 12.00 10.71
C SER A 74 0.15 11.14 11.27
N SER A 75 -0.25 10.09 10.55
CA SER A 75 -1.23 9.10 10.99
C SER A 75 -0.69 8.06 11.99
N HIS A 76 0.51 8.25 12.54
CA HIS A 76 1.10 7.34 13.53
C HIS A 76 0.75 7.73 14.98
N HIS A 77 0.51 6.74 15.85
CA HIS A 77 0.21 6.98 17.28
C HIS A 77 1.32 7.82 17.95
N PRO A 78 1.02 8.90 18.68
CA PRO A 78 -0.24 9.22 19.36
C PRO A 78 -1.17 10.12 18.54
N TYR A 79 -1.04 10.12 17.20
CA TYR A 79 -1.94 10.83 16.28
C TYR A 79 -1.91 12.35 16.49
N THR A 80 -0.70 12.89 16.70
CA THR A 80 -0.47 14.33 16.87
C THR A 80 -0.89 15.07 15.61
N VAL A 81 -1.72 16.10 15.76
CA VAL A 81 -2.14 17.02 14.68
C VAL A 81 -1.59 18.42 14.98
N PRO A 82 -1.03 19.16 13.99
CA PRO A 82 -0.51 20.50 14.23
C PRO A 82 -1.58 21.45 14.80
N ALA A 83 -1.16 22.43 15.59
CA ALA A 83 -2.07 23.34 16.30
C ALA A 83 -3.06 24.06 15.37
N GLN A 84 -2.62 24.44 14.17
CA GLN A 84 -3.44 25.12 13.16
C GLN A 84 -4.47 24.21 12.46
N HIS A 85 -4.43 22.90 12.70
CA HIS A 85 -5.37 21.91 12.12
C HIS A 85 -6.24 21.23 13.20
N GLN A 86 -6.26 21.78 14.42
CA GLN A 86 -7.09 21.27 15.51
C GLN A 86 -8.60 21.45 15.27
N ASP A 87 -8.99 22.24 14.25
CA ASP A 87 -10.35 22.39 13.76
C ASP A 87 -10.89 21.14 13.03
N LEU A 88 -10.00 20.24 12.60
CA LEU A 88 -10.40 19.00 11.93
C LEU A 88 -11.26 18.12 12.84
N PRO A 89 -12.30 17.46 12.31
CA PRO A 89 -13.15 16.57 13.09
C PRO A 89 -12.35 15.46 13.77
N LYS A 90 -12.58 15.25 15.07
CA LYS A 90 -11.93 14.17 15.83
C LYS A 90 -12.41 12.76 15.46
N GLY A 91 -13.60 12.65 14.87
CA GLY A 91 -14.23 11.36 14.57
C GLY A 91 -14.55 10.54 15.83
N THR A 92 -14.79 9.24 15.65
CA THR A 92 -15.08 8.28 16.73
C THR A 92 -13.83 7.60 17.32
N ALA A 93 -12.81 7.33 16.50
CA ALA A 93 -11.52 6.79 16.92
C ALA A 93 -10.43 7.88 17.00
N GLU A 94 -9.46 7.67 17.90
CA GLU A 94 -8.32 8.59 18.11
C GLU A 94 -7.48 8.87 16.85
N ILE A 95 -7.47 7.94 15.89
CA ILE A 95 -6.73 8.07 14.62
C ILE A 95 -7.44 9.00 13.61
N HIS A 96 -8.75 9.22 13.72
CA HIS A 96 -9.53 9.86 12.66
C HIS A 96 -9.12 11.32 12.40
N GLN A 97 -8.77 12.08 13.44
CA GLN A 97 -8.31 13.46 13.25
C GLN A 97 -7.01 13.50 12.43
N ALA A 98 -6.07 12.60 12.73
CA ALA A 98 -4.80 12.51 12.02
C ALA A 98 -4.99 12.02 10.57
N ILE A 99 -5.91 11.10 10.31
CA ILE A 99 -6.28 10.70 8.93
C ILE A 99 -6.88 11.88 8.17
N GLY A 100 -7.76 12.68 8.80
CA GLY A 100 -8.28 13.91 8.20
C GLY A 100 -7.19 14.92 7.89
N TYR A 101 -6.13 14.97 8.72
CA TYR A 101 -4.98 15.82 8.46
C TYR A 101 -4.14 15.30 7.27
N THR A 102 -3.89 14.00 7.17
CA THR A 102 -3.21 13.40 6.01
C THR A 102 -4.03 13.59 4.72
N ASP A 103 -5.38 13.46 4.75
CA ASP A 103 -6.25 13.76 3.58
C ASP A 103 -6.10 15.22 3.13
N ARG A 104 -6.17 16.17 4.08
CA ARG A 104 -5.96 17.59 3.79
C ARG A 104 -4.56 17.87 3.22
N SER A 105 -3.54 17.20 3.76
CA SER A 105 -2.15 17.30 3.29
C SER A 105 -1.99 16.80 1.86
N LEU A 106 -2.61 15.67 1.52
CA LEU A 106 -2.67 15.14 0.15
C LEU A 106 -3.42 16.10 -0.79
N ARG A 107 -4.52 16.70 -0.34
CA ARG A 107 -5.24 17.72 -1.13
C ARG A 107 -4.33 18.91 -1.45
N ALA A 108 -3.65 19.46 -0.45
CA ALA A 108 -2.70 20.57 -0.65
C ALA A 108 -1.53 20.18 -1.58
N PHE A 109 -1.03 18.94 -1.47
CA PHE A 109 -0.05 18.40 -2.42
C PHE A 109 -0.59 18.41 -3.85
N PHE A 110 -1.77 17.85 -4.12
CA PHE A 110 -2.31 17.81 -5.48
C PHE A 110 -2.70 19.20 -6.03
N GLU A 111 -3.23 20.10 -5.21
CA GLU A 111 -3.57 21.47 -5.62
C GLU A 111 -2.33 22.28 -6.03
N SER A 112 -1.21 22.07 -5.34
CA SER A 112 0.06 22.73 -5.66
C SER A 112 0.81 22.01 -6.78
N ALA A 113 0.86 20.68 -6.77
CA ALA A 113 1.52 19.86 -7.77
C ALA A 113 0.91 20.04 -9.16
N ARG A 114 -0.40 20.26 -9.28
CA ARG A 114 -1.08 20.58 -10.56
C ARG A 114 -0.50 21.79 -11.30
N LYS A 115 0.26 22.65 -10.61
CA LYS A 115 0.89 23.84 -11.19
C LYS A 115 2.31 23.57 -11.70
N GLU A 116 2.86 22.38 -11.43
CA GLU A 116 4.21 22.00 -11.83
C GLU A 116 4.21 21.39 -13.24
N GLU A 117 5.28 21.64 -14.02
CA GLU A 117 5.39 21.17 -15.42
C GLU A 117 5.35 19.64 -15.56
N TRP A 118 5.78 18.89 -14.53
CA TRP A 118 5.83 17.43 -14.56
C TRP A 118 4.47 16.76 -14.30
N PHE A 119 3.47 17.48 -13.77
CA PHE A 119 2.24 16.89 -13.27
C PHE A 119 1.45 16.12 -14.35
N ALA A 120 1.22 16.76 -15.50
CA ALA A 120 0.42 16.20 -16.59
C ALA A 120 1.04 14.91 -17.18
N ASN A 121 2.35 14.71 -17.02
CA ASN A 121 3.08 13.54 -17.50
C ASN A 121 3.53 12.61 -16.35
N THR A 122 2.84 12.66 -15.20
CA THR A 122 3.15 11.84 -14.03
C THR A 122 2.01 10.86 -13.75
N ILE A 123 2.38 9.65 -13.33
CA ILE A 123 1.46 8.66 -12.78
C ILE A 123 1.69 8.59 -11.28
N PHE A 124 0.63 8.82 -10.51
CA PHE A 124 0.62 8.74 -9.06
C PHE A 124 0.01 7.40 -8.65
N ILE A 125 0.67 6.70 -7.73
CA ILE A 125 0.14 5.51 -7.08
C ILE A 125 0.04 5.83 -5.59
N ILE A 126 -1.17 5.81 -5.05
CA ILE A 126 -1.47 6.17 -3.67
C ILE A 126 -2.04 4.94 -2.98
N THR A 127 -1.41 4.50 -1.90
CA THR A 127 -1.89 3.38 -1.09
C THR A 127 -1.47 3.54 0.35
N ALA A 128 -2.20 2.92 1.27
CA ALA A 128 -1.74 2.76 2.65
C ALA A 128 -0.78 1.56 2.74
N ASP A 129 0.16 1.60 3.67
CA ASP A 129 1.09 0.52 3.96
C ASP A 129 0.42 -0.65 4.69
N HIS A 130 -0.48 -0.34 5.63
CA HIS A 130 -1.30 -1.32 6.33
C HIS A 130 -2.60 -0.69 6.89
N THR A 131 -3.45 -1.53 7.47
CA THR A 131 -4.65 -1.09 8.19
C THR A 131 -4.33 -0.73 9.65
N SER A 132 -5.24 -0.02 10.32
CA SER A 132 -5.10 0.36 11.72
C SER A 132 -6.42 0.13 12.47
N ILE A 133 -6.73 0.93 13.49
CA ILE A 133 -7.97 0.90 14.26
C ILE A 133 -9.17 0.78 13.32
N ASN A 134 -9.99 -0.25 13.55
CA ASN A 134 -11.18 -0.50 12.76
C ASN A 134 -12.40 -0.70 13.67
N GLU A 135 -13.38 0.21 13.55
CA GLU A 135 -14.61 0.20 14.36
C GLU A 135 -15.82 -0.32 13.58
N THR A 136 -15.65 -0.63 12.30
CA THR A 136 -16.77 -0.99 11.42
C THR A 136 -16.97 -2.50 11.35
N TYR A 137 -18.23 -2.92 11.41
CA TYR A 137 -18.61 -4.33 11.38
C TYR A 137 -18.09 -5.06 10.12
N GLU A 138 -18.12 -4.39 8.97
CA GLU A 138 -17.75 -4.98 7.68
C GLU A 138 -16.27 -5.37 7.56
N HIS A 139 -15.42 -4.83 8.44
CA HIS A 139 -13.99 -5.04 8.44
C HIS A 139 -13.51 -5.92 9.60
N GLN A 140 -14.40 -6.69 10.23
CA GLN A 140 -14.05 -7.62 11.31
C GLN A 140 -13.56 -8.99 10.82
N GLY A 141 -13.78 -9.33 9.53
CA GLY A 141 -13.35 -10.60 8.94
C GLY A 141 -11.84 -10.68 8.69
N TYR A 142 -11.32 -11.90 8.55
CA TYR A 142 -9.88 -12.15 8.36
C TYR A 142 -9.32 -11.48 7.11
N ARG A 143 -10.13 -11.36 6.06
CA ARG A 143 -9.77 -10.65 4.83
C ARG A 143 -10.06 -9.16 4.93
N SER A 144 -11.27 -8.79 5.35
CA SER A 144 -11.75 -7.41 5.27
C SER A 144 -10.98 -6.45 6.19
N LYS A 145 -10.40 -6.94 7.30
CA LYS A 145 -9.56 -6.15 8.20
C LYS A 145 -8.24 -5.66 7.60
N TYR A 146 -7.81 -6.21 6.46
CA TYR A 146 -6.57 -5.85 5.75
C TYR A 146 -6.79 -5.10 4.44
N GLY A 147 -8.04 -4.72 4.14
CA GLY A 147 -8.33 -3.89 2.97
C GLY A 147 -7.74 -2.49 3.13
N VAL A 148 -6.91 -2.08 2.17
CA VAL A 148 -6.32 -0.73 2.11
C VAL A 148 -6.71 -0.04 0.80
N PRO A 149 -6.78 1.30 0.77
CA PRO A 149 -7.01 2.02 -0.48
C PRO A 149 -5.84 1.82 -1.45
N LEU A 150 -6.15 1.75 -2.74
CA LEU A 150 -5.18 1.79 -3.83
C LEU A 150 -5.77 2.63 -4.97
N LEU A 151 -5.13 3.75 -5.26
CA LEU A 151 -5.52 4.67 -6.33
C LEU A 151 -4.35 4.78 -7.31
N ILE A 152 -4.66 4.69 -8.60
CA ILE A 152 -3.74 5.05 -9.69
C ILE A 152 -4.34 6.26 -10.39
N TYR A 153 -3.62 7.37 -10.39
CA TYR A 153 -4.09 8.64 -10.94
C TYR A 153 -3.08 9.22 -11.92
N SER A 154 -3.57 9.68 -13.08
CA SER A 154 -2.81 10.44 -14.07
C SER A 154 -3.80 11.16 -14.99
N GLU A 155 -3.43 12.32 -15.53
CA GLU A 155 -4.22 12.99 -16.58
C GLU A 155 -4.22 12.20 -17.90
N LEU A 156 -3.32 11.22 -18.04
CA LEU A 156 -3.20 10.34 -19.18
C LEU A 156 -4.11 9.10 -19.12
N MET A 157 -4.79 8.87 -17.98
CA MET A 157 -5.56 7.66 -17.74
C MET A 157 -7.06 7.96 -17.59
N PRO A 158 -7.94 7.10 -18.13
CA PRO A 158 -9.38 7.25 -17.90
C PRO A 158 -9.72 6.98 -16.43
N ALA A 159 -10.75 7.65 -15.93
CA ALA A 159 -11.31 7.36 -14.62
C ALA A 159 -12.05 6.00 -14.64
N GLY A 160 -11.95 5.25 -13.55
CA GLY A 160 -12.62 3.97 -13.38
C GLY A 160 -12.51 3.44 -11.95
N ILE A 161 -13.37 2.49 -11.62
CA ILE A 161 -13.35 1.76 -10.35
C ILE A 161 -13.23 0.28 -10.69
N SER A 162 -12.24 -0.40 -10.10
CA SER A 162 -12.13 -1.86 -10.16
C SER A 162 -12.63 -2.45 -8.84
N ASN A 163 -13.50 -3.46 -8.94
CA ASN A 163 -13.99 -4.24 -7.81
C ASN A 163 -13.33 -5.64 -7.74
N GLU A 164 -12.21 -5.81 -8.46
CA GLU A 164 -11.44 -7.04 -8.47
C GLU A 164 -10.55 -7.14 -7.22
N VAL A 165 -10.23 -8.37 -6.83
CA VAL A 165 -9.26 -8.63 -5.78
C VAL A 165 -7.87 -8.29 -6.29
N LYS A 166 -7.20 -7.34 -5.65
CA LYS A 166 -5.81 -6.98 -5.93
C LYS A 166 -5.00 -7.02 -4.64
N GLN A 167 -3.67 -7.07 -4.75
CA GLN A 167 -2.75 -7.09 -3.60
C GLN A 167 -1.53 -6.19 -3.83
N HIS A 168 -0.85 -5.75 -2.77
CA HIS A 168 0.29 -4.82 -2.90
C HIS A 168 1.43 -5.33 -3.78
N ILE A 169 1.69 -6.64 -3.82
CA ILE A 169 2.75 -7.20 -4.68
C ILE A 169 2.46 -7.05 -6.18
N ASP A 170 1.22 -6.69 -6.55
CA ASP A 170 0.82 -6.36 -7.92
C ASP A 170 1.29 -4.96 -8.35
N ILE A 171 1.63 -4.07 -7.40
CA ILE A 171 2.08 -2.70 -7.70
C ILE A 171 3.40 -2.71 -8.46
N PHE A 172 4.38 -3.54 -8.07
CA PHE A 172 5.67 -3.61 -8.73
C PHE A 172 5.58 -3.94 -10.24
N PRO A 173 4.96 -5.08 -10.66
CA PRO A 173 4.82 -5.37 -12.09
C PRO A 173 3.97 -4.32 -12.82
N THR A 174 3.02 -3.66 -12.14
CA THR A 174 2.25 -2.54 -12.71
C THR A 174 3.14 -1.34 -13.04
N VAL A 175 3.96 -0.89 -12.09
CA VAL A 175 4.92 0.22 -12.30
C VAL A 175 5.88 -0.11 -13.44
N LYS A 176 6.37 -1.35 -13.49
CA LYS A 176 7.26 -1.81 -14.58
C LYS A 176 6.57 -1.72 -15.94
N GLN A 177 5.33 -2.22 -16.06
CA GLN A 177 4.56 -2.17 -17.30
C GLN A 177 4.26 -0.72 -17.72
N LEU A 178 3.86 0.15 -16.79
CA LEU A 178 3.64 1.57 -17.05
C LEU A 178 4.90 2.29 -17.53
N ALA A 179 6.07 1.87 -17.06
CA ALA A 179 7.37 2.36 -17.53
C ALA A 179 7.83 1.72 -18.86
N GLY A 180 6.99 0.93 -19.53
CA GLY A 180 7.32 0.24 -20.78
C GLY A 180 8.28 -0.94 -20.62
N ILE A 181 8.44 -1.44 -19.39
CA ILE A 181 9.29 -2.61 -19.09
C ILE A 181 8.37 -3.81 -18.91
N PHE A 182 8.34 -4.70 -19.90
CA PHE A 182 7.44 -5.87 -19.91
C PHE A 182 8.12 -7.15 -19.42
N LYS A 183 9.45 -7.25 -19.55
CA LYS A 183 10.22 -8.41 -19.08
C LYS A 183 10.61 -8.19 -17.61
N GLN A 184 9.84 -8.78 -16.71
CA GLN A 184 10.17 -8.84 -15.28
C GLN A 184 9.90 -10.22 -14.68
N VAL A 185 10.60 -10.51 -13.59
CA VAL A 185 10.23 -11.55 -12.64
C VAL A 185 9.50 -10.88 -11.49
N ALA A 186 8.25 -11.28 -11.24
CA ALA A 186 7.44 -10.81 -10.13
C ALA A 186 6.59 -11.96 -9.58
N MET A 187 6.28 -11.89 -8.28
CA MET A 187 5.31 -12.81 -7.66
C MET A 187 3.87 -12.34 -7.90
N GLY A 188 3.65 -11.02 -7.91
CA GLY A 188 2.36 -10.41 -8.26
C GLY A 188 2.14 -10.33 -9.76
N ARG A 189 0.95 -9.86 -10.14
CA ARG A 189 0.54 -9.60 -11.53
C ARG A 189 0.25 -8.11 -11.71
N SER A 190 0.45 -7.57 -12.91
CA SER A 190 0.11 -6.16 -13.14
C SER A 190 -1.39 -5.92 -12.95
N LEU A 191 -1.74 -4.81 -12.32
CA LEU A 191 -3.11 -4.35 -12.10
C LEU A 191 -3.83 -4.01 -13.42
N LEU A 192 -3.06 -3.82 -14.50
CA LEU A 192 -3.55 -3.54 -15.86
C LEU A 192 -3.90 -4.80 -16.64
N ASP A 193 -3.55 -5.98 -16.12
CA ASP A 193 -3.86 -7.25 -16.76
C ASP A 193 -5.34 -7.61 -16.56
N THR A 194 -5.96 -8.24 -17.57
CA THR A 194 -7.36 -8.69 -17.52
C THR A 194 -7.50 -10.12 -16.99
N ALA A 195 -6.40 -10.78 -16.65
CA ALA A 195 -6.41 -12.16 -16.15
C ALA A 195 -6.86 -12.19 -14.67
N PRO A 196 -7.63 -13.19 -14.22
CA PRO A 196 -8.18 -13.24 -12.86
C PRO A 196 -7.11 -13.08 -11.78
N HIS A 197 -7.32 -12.16 -10.85
CA HIS A 197 -6.38 -11.90 -9.76
C HIS A 197 -6.75 -12.71 -8.50
N SER A 198 -5.78 -12.75 -7.59
CA SER A 198 -5.95 -13.30 -6.26
C SER A 198 -5.08 -12.54 -5.25
N ALA A 199 -5.49 -12.53 -3.99
CA ALA A 199 -4.69 -12.02 -2.88
C ALA A 199 -4.40 -13.13 -1.88
N ILE A 200 -3.14 -13.18 -1.43
CA ILE A 200 -2.72 -14.05 -0.33
C ILE A 200 -2.32 -13.16 0.85
N HIS A 201 -2.85 -13.47 2.03
CA HIS A 201 -2.48 -12.77 3.26
C HIS A 201 -2.35 -13.75 4.42
N TYR A 202 -1.43 -13.48 5.35
CA TYR A 202 -1.25 -14.23 6.57
C TYR A 202 -1.26 -13.28 7.77
N ASP A 203 -2.17 -13.52 8.72
CA ASP A 203 -2.40 -12.62 9.83
C ASP A 203 -1.64 -12.98 11.12
N GLY A 204 -0.78 -14.00 11.04
CA GLY A 204 -0.10 -14.60 12.19
C GLY A 204 -0.74 -15.90 12.68
N THR A 205 -1.98 -16.18 12.27
CA THR A 205 -2.72 -17.40 12.64
C THR A 205 -3.32 -18.10 11.43
N VAL A 206 -3.92 -17.35 10.51
CA VAL A 206 -4.69 -17.86 9.37
C VAL A 206 -4.10 -17.34 8.07
N TYR A 207 -3.89 -18.24 7.12
CA TYR A 207 -3.68 -17.91 5.72
C TYR A 207 -5.03 -17.68 5.05
N THR A 208 -5.11 -16.60 4.30
CA THR A 208 -6.23 -16.32 3.40
C THR A 208 -5.78 -16.43 1.95
N TYR A 209 -6.63 -17.01 1.11
CA TYR A 209 -6.51 -16.94 -0.36
C TYR A 209 -7.85 -16.43 -0.90
N THR A 210 -7.85 -15.24 -1.49
CA THR A 210 -9.07 -14.61 -2.01
C THR A 210 -8.96 -14.44 -3.52
N ASN A 211 -10.00 -14.83 -4.26
CA ASN A 211 -10.18 -14.48 -5.67
C ASN A 211 -11.48 -13.67 -5.82
N ASP A 212 -11.90 -13.33 -7.04
CA ASP A 212 -13.09 -12.50 -7.27
C ASP A 212 -14.44 -13.14 -6.86
N SER A 213 -14.44 -14.38 -6.37
CA SER A 213 -15.65 -15.11 -5.96
C SER A 213 -15.64 -15.50 -4.48
N LEU A 214 -14.53 -16.04 -3.98
CA LEU A 214 -14.44 -16.73 -2.71
C LEU A 214 -13.18 -16.32 -1.93
N CYS A 215 -13.26 -16.44 -0.61
CA CYS A 215 -12.15 -16.32 0.32
C CYS A 215 -11.96 -17.64 1.07
N LEU A 216 -10.81 -18.27 0.90
CA LEU A 216 -10.40 -19.46 1.66
C LEU A 216 -9.64 -19.03 2.91
N GLN A 217 -9.91 -19.68 4.04
CA GLN A 217 -9.18 -19.53 5.30
C GLN A 217 -8.57 -20.88 5.73
N TRP A 218 -7.29 -20.89 6.09
CA TRP A 218 -6.57 -22.10 6.49
C TRP A 218 -5.48 -21.81 7.53
N ASP A 219 -5.43 -22.59 8.61
CA ASP A 219 -4.46 -22.45 9.71
C ASP A 219 -3.12 -23.18 9.46
N GLY A 220 -2.99 -23.87 8.33
CA GLY A 220 -1.81 -24.66 7.99
C GLY A 220 -1.91 -26.15 8.32
N THR A 221 -2.91 -26.59 9.08
CA THR A 221 -3.02 -27.99 9.55
C THR A 221 -4.42 -28.58 9.45
N SER A 222 -5.46 -27.80 9.76
CA SER A 222 -6.86 -28.20 9.75
C SER A 222 -7.46 -28.21 8.34
N LEU A 223 -8.73 -28.63 8.24
CA LEU A 223 -9.55 -28.38 7.06
C LEU A 223 -9.73 -26.86 6.86
N TYR A 224 -9.74 -26.43 5.60
CA TYR A 224 -10.00 -25.05 5.26
C TYR A 224 -11.48 -24.70 5.43
N LYS A 225 -11.75 -23.41 5.59
CA LYS A 225 -13.09 -22.82 5.48
C LYS A 225 -13.17 -21.96 4.22
N LEU A 226 -14.38 -21.74 3.72
CA LEU A 226 -14.59 -21.02 2.46
C LEU A 226 -15.78 -20.07 2.57
N PHE A 227 -15.62 -18.81 2.15
CA PHE A 227 -16.61 -17.76 2.35
C PHE A 227 -16.88 -16.96 1.06
N ALA A 228 -18.14 -16.60 0.83
CA ALA A 228 -18.55 -15.73 -0.28
C ALA A 228 -18.38 -14.24 0.10
N TYR A 229 -17.13 -13.79 0.17
CA TYR A 229 -16.72 -12.51 0.80
C TYR A 229 -17.40 -11.24 0.28
N LYS A 230 -17.96 -11.25 -0.94
CA LYS A 230 -18.71 -10.12 -1.51
C LYS A 230 -20.08 -9.93 -0.84
N ASN A 231 -20.70 -11.05 -0.44
CA ASN A 231 -22.04 -11.08 0.16
C ASN A 231 -22.00 -11.37 1.67
N ASP A 232 -20.89 -11.93 2.15
CA ASP A 232 -20.63 -12.25 3.55
C ASP A 232 -19.37 -11.52 4.02
N LYS A 233 -19.54 -10.32 4.58
CA LYS A 233 -18.42 -9.42 4.91
C LYS A 233 -17.66 -9.83 6.18
N VAL A 234 -18.24 -10.72 6.98
CA VAL A 234 -17.73 -11.14 8.29
C VAL A 234 -17.44 -12.63 8.37
N ASP A 235 -17.46 -13.32 7.23
CA ASP A 235 -17.14 -14.74 7.13
C ASP A 235 -18.04 -15.61 8.05
N ALA A 236 -19.36 -15.36 8.03
CA ALA A 236 -20.34 -16.02 8.90
C ALA A 236 -20.78 -17.40 8.39
N SER A 237 -20.79 -17.64 7.08
CA SER A 237 -21.32 -18.87 6.47
C SER A 237 -20.23 -19.66 5.74
N ASP A 238 -19.83 -20.80 6.32
CA ASP A 238 -18.84 -21.70 5.71
C ASP A 238 -19.44 -22.52 4.56
N LEU A 239 -18.86 -22.37 3.37
CA LEU A 239 -19.28 -22.97 2.11
C LEU A 239 -18.40 -24.16 1.70
N ALA A 240 -17.42 -24.56 2.52
CA ALA A 240 -16.44 -25.58 2.15
C ALA A 240 -17.08 -26.92 1.73
N GLN A 241 -18.18 -27.32 2.39
CA GLN A 241 -18.88 -28.56 2.06
C GLN A 241 -19.61 -28.52 0.72
N THR A 242 -20.13 -27.36 0.32
CA THR A 242 -20.92 -27.21 -0.92
C THR A 242 -20.07 -26.83 -2.13
N HIS A 243 -18.85 -26.33 -1.89
CA HIS A 243 -17.90 -25.86 -2.92
C HIS A 243 -16.53 -26.53 -2.76
N GLN A 244 -16.53 -27.83 -2.47
CA GLN A 244 -15.30 -28.59 -2.17
C GLN A 244 -14.28 -28.52 -3.30
N LYS A 245 -14.72 -28.60 -4.56
CA LYS A 245 -13.83 -28.58 -5.72
C LYS A 245 -13.09 -27.24 -5.83
N GLU A 246 -13.80 -26.14 -5.66
CA GLU A 246 -13.25 -24.78 -5.66
C GLU A 246 -12.30 -24.58 -4.49
N GLY A 247 -12.70 -25.03 -3.30
CA GLY A 247 -11.88 -24.96 -2.09
C GLY A 247 -10.57 -25.74 -2.21
N ASP A 248 -10.60 -26.96 -2.74
CA ASP A 248 -9.41 -27.78 -2.93
C ASP A 248 -8.42 -27.15 -3.92
N LEU A 249 -8.94 -26.57 -5.01
CA LEU A 249 -8.12 -25.82 -5.99
C LEU A 249 -7.51 -24.57 -5.35
N MET A 250 -8.29 -23.79 -4.61
CA MET A 250 -7.80 -22.58 -3.93
C MET A 250 -6.73 -22.92 -2.88
N LEU A 251 -6.90 -24.02 -2.12
CA LEU A 251 -5.89 -24.47 -1.17
C LEU A 251 -4.60 -24.90 -1.88
N HIS A 252 -4.71 -25.55 -3.03
CA HIS A 252 -3.56 -25.95 -3.82
C HIS A 252 -2.77 -24.72 -4.32
N GLU A 253 -3.46 -23.71 -4.87
CA GLU A 253 -2.85 -22.45 -5.32
C GLU A 253 -2.19 -21.68 -4.17
N LEU A 254 -2.84 -21.62 -3.01
CA LEU A 254 -2.25 -21.06 -1.79
C LEU A 254 -0.92 -21.75 -1.46
N LYS A 255 -0.91 -23.09 -1.41
CA LYS A 255 0.28 -23.89 -1.09
C LYS A 255 1.40 -23.68 -2.12
N ILE A 256 1.08 -23.58 -3.40
CA ILE A 256 2.06 -23.24 -4.45
C ILE A 256 2.64 -21.84 -4.21
N GLY A 257 1.79 -20.85 -3.91
CA GLY A 257 2.22 -19.49 -3.60
C GLY A 257 3.20 -19.45 -2.43
N LEU A 258 2.85 -20.10 -1.32
CA LEU A 258 3.69 -20.22 -0.12
C LEU A 258 5.01 -20.93 -0.42
N GLN A 259 4.97 -22.05 -1.14
CA GLN A 259 6.18 -22.80 -1.50
C GLN A 259 7.12 -21.96 -2.37
N LYS A 260 6.58 -21.26 -3.38
CA LYS A 260 7.38 -20.40 -4.27
C LYS A 260 8.00 -19.24 -3.50
N TYR A 261 7.24 -18.58 -2.62
CA TYR A 261 7.75 -17.49 -1.79
C TYR A 261 8.89 -17.98 -0.87
N ASN A 262 8.65 -19.04 -0.09
CA ASN A 262 9.61 -19.58 0.86
C ASN A 262 10.88 -20.10 0.16
N TYR A 263 10.73 -20.82 -0.95
CA TYR A 263 11.87 -21.29 -1.73
C TYR A 263 12.73 -20.13 -2.23
N ARG A 264 12.11 -19.09 -2.82
CA ARG A 264 12.84 -17.93 -3.33
C ARG A 264 13.53 -17.14 -2.21
N LEU A 265 12.87 -16.99 -1.06
CA LEU A 265 13.43 -16.32 0.10
C LEU A 265 14.66 -17.06 0.63
N LEU A 266 14.54 -18.36 0.90
CA LEU A 266 15.64 -19.17 1.45
C LEU A 266 16.84 -19.29 0.51
N ASN A 267 16.62 -19.18 -0.81
CA ASN A 267 17.67 -19.34 -1.81
C ASN A 267 18.12 -18.03 -2.46
N ASN A 268 17.61 -16.88 -2.01
CA ASN A 268 17.86 -15.57 -2.63
C ASN A 268 17.59 -15.55 -4.16
N LYS A 269 16.46 -16.11 -4.59
CA LYS A 269 16.05 -16.26 -6.01
C LYS A 269 14.85 -15.38 -6.37
N PHE A 270 14.93 -14.09 -6.06
CA PHE A 270 13.93 -13.09 -6.50
C PHE A 270 14.31 -12.36 -7.81
N ASN A 271 15.51 -12.64 -8.33
CA ASN A 271 16.05 -12.07 -9.57
C ASN A 271 15.71 -12.91 -10.81
#